data_AF-A0A6A0B0Y8-F1
#
_entry.id   AF-A0A6A0B0Y8-F1
#
_cell.length_a   1.000
_cell.length_b   1.000
_cell.length_c   1.000
_cell.angle_alpha   90.00
_cell.angle_beta   90.00
_cell.angle_gamma   90.00
#
_symmetry.space_group_name_H-M   'P 1'
#
loop_
_entity.id
_entity.type
_entity.pdbx_description
1 polymer ?
#
loop_
_entity_poly.entity_id
_entity_poly.type
_entity_poly.pdbx_seq_one_letter_code
_entity_poly.pdbx_strand_id
1 'polypeptide(L)'
;MKAYAANEESWVRYGQMQLDRGSMPPVPDVIRRGFSDGVGPGAEVLGPVRGRRVLAVGSGPGHQAVHLARRYGALVDAVEPTQEVCTGLG
;
A
#
# COMPACT_ATOMS: atom_id res chain seq x y z
N MET A 1 -16.65 -15.83 17.20
CA MET A 1 -15.41 -15.05 17.44
C MET A 1 -14.99 -14.39 16.14
N LYS A 2 -14.94 -13.06 16.06
CA LYS A 2 -14.38 -12.36 14.89
C LYS A 2 -12.87 -12.32 15.06
N ALA A 3 -12.13 -13.00 14.18
CA ALA A 3 -10.67 -13.10 14.20
C ALA A 3 -9.93 -11.74 14.27
N TYR A 4 -10.63 -10.65 13.93
CA TYR A 4 -10.12 -9.27 13.95
C TYR A 4 -9.84 -8.74 15.36
N ALA A 5 -10.63 -9.11 16.38
CA ALA A 5 -10.45 -8.59 17.73
C ALA A 5 -9.26 -9.24 18.47
N ALA A 6 -8.77 -10.39 17.98
CA ALA A 6 -7.74 -11.17 18.66
C ALA A 6 -6.30 -10.69 18.37
N ASN A 7 -6.09 -9.79 17.41
CA ASN A 7 -4.74 -9.41 16.95
C ASN A 7 -4.47 -7.91 16.93
N GLU A 8 -5.38 -7.06 17.44
CA GLU A 8 -5.24 -5.60 17.41
C GLU A 8 -3.94 -5.14 18.09
N GLU A 9 -3.63 -5.66 19.28
CA GLU A 9 -2.40 -5.36 20.02
C GLU A 9 -1.14 -5.74 19.23
N SER A 10 -1.17 -6.89 18.54
CA SER A 10 -0.06 -7.34 17.69
C SER A 10 0.19 -6.39 16.52
N TRP A 11 -0.87 -5.86 15.91
CA TRP A 11 -0.76 -4.88 14.82
C TRP A 11 -0.25 -3.52 15.30
N VAL A 12 -0.66 -3.08 16.49
CA VAL A 12 -0.14 -1.84 17.11
C VAL A 12 1.35 -1.97 17.42
N ARG A 13 1.76 -3.10 18.00
CA ARG A 13 3.17 -3.35 18.33
C ARG A 13 4.06 -3.45 17.09
N TYR A 14 3.57 -4.10 16.04
CA TYR A 14 4.24 -4.11 14.74
C TYR A 14 4.39 -2.68 14.20
N GLY A 15 3.29 -1.92 14.24
CA GLY A 15 3.20 -0.46 14.05
C GLY A 15 4.41 0.32 14.60
N GLN A 16 4.54 0.21 15.92
CA GLN A 16 5.56 0.94 16.65
C GLN A 16 6.98 0.50 16.25
N MET A 17 7.18 -0.80 16.01
CA MET A 17 8.49 -1.34 15.63
C MET A 17 8.99 -0.77 14.30
N GLN A 18 8.12 -0.57 13.30
CA GLN A 18 8.59 -0.02 12.01
C GLN A 18 8.83 1.49 12.09
N LEU A 19 8.04 2.21 12.89
CA LEU A 19 8.29 3.63 13.20
C LEU A 19 9.65 3.83 13.87
N ASP A 20 9.94 3.04 14.91
CA ASP A 20 11.20 3.12 15.65
C ASP A 20 12.42 2.82 14.76
N ARG A 21 12.22 2.01 13.70
CA ARG A 21 13.25 1.68 12.71
C ARG A 21 13.41 2.71 11.61
N GLY A 22 12.48 3.67 11.47
CA GLY A 22 12.46 4.61 10.36
C GLY A 22 12.33 3.90 9.00
N SER A 23 11.58 2.80 8.93
CA SER A 23 11.46 1.97 7.73
C SER A 23 10.86 2.76 6.56
N MET A 24 11.71 3.19 5.63
CA MET A 24 11.33 3.83 4.36
C MET A 24 11.82 2.97 3.19
N PRO A 25 11.00 2.03 2.69
CA PRO A 25 11.42 1.19 1.56
C PRO A 25 11.61 2.04 0.30
N PRO A 26 12.58 1.68 -0.57
CA PRO A 26 12.79 2.39 -1.83
C PRO A 26 11.55 2.28 -2.73
N VAL A 27 11.36 3.29 -3.60
CA VAL A 27 10.30 3.26 -4.62
C VAL A 27 10.73 2.31 -5.73
N PRO A 28 10.00 1.21 -5.99
CA PRO A 28 10.38 0.29 -7.06
C PRO A 28 9.97 0.85 -8.43
N ASP A 29 10.80 0.58 -9.46
CA ASP A 29 10.51 0.95 -10.86
C ASP A 29 9.29 0.19 -11.42
N VAL A 30 9.05 -1.02 -10.90
CA VAL A 30 7.92 -1.88 -11.28
C VAL A 30 7.14 -2.25 -10.03
N ILE A 31 5.83 -2.03 -10.08
CA ILE A 31 4.93 -2.33 -8.97
C ILE A 31 4.20 -3.65 -9.24
N ARG A 32 4.42 -4.61 -8.35
CA ARG A 32 3.71 -5.90 -8.33
C ARG A 32 2.88 -6.04 -7.06
N ARG A 33 1.76 -6.76 -7.16
CA ARG A 33 0.82 -6.98 -6.05
C ARG A 33 1.18 -8.13 -5.11
N GLY A 34 2.27 -8.87 -5.35
CA GLY A 34 2.72 -9.92 -4.45
C GLY A 34 3.77 -9.43 -3.44
N PHE A 35 3.78 -10.10 -2.28
CA PHE A 35 4.74 -9.87 -1.19
C PHE A 35 6.19 -10.27 -1.53
N SER A 36 6.41 -11.02 -2.61
CA SER A 36 7.71 -11.54 -3.03
C SER A 36 8.08 -11.01 -4.41
N ASP A 37 9.38 -10.79 -4.65
CA ASP A 37 9.88 -10.34 -5.94
C ASP A 37 9.40 -11.24 -7.09
N GLY A 38 8.77 -10.61 -8.09
CA GLY A 38 8.23 -11.31 -9.26
C GLY A 38 6.89 -12.01 -9.04
N VAL A 39 6.30 -11.98 -7.83
CA VAL A 39 5.01 -12.62 -7.54
C VAL A 39 3.86 -11.61 -7.67
N GLY A 40 2.77 -12.03 -8.31
CA GLY A 40 1.53 -11.26 -8.43
C GLY A 40 1.44 -10.39 -9.70
N PRO A 41 0.21 -10.08 -10.14
CA PRO A 41 0.00 -9.28 -11.34
C PRO A 41 0.53 -7.86 -11.15
N GLY A 42 1.05 -7.26 -12.23
CA GLY A 42 1.35 -5.83 -12.27
C GLY A 42 0.08 -5.00 -12.50
N ALA A 43 0.26 -3.69 -12.66
CA ALA A 43 -0.85 -2.75 -12.84
C ALA A 43 -1.70 -3.03 -14.10
N GLU A 44 -1.15 -3.74 -15.09
CA GLU A 44 -1.80 -4.11 -16.35
C GLU A 44 -3.08 -4.91 -16.17
N VAL A 45 -3.22 -5.68 -15.08
CA VAL A 45 -4.43 -6.49 -14.81
C VAL A 45 -5.67 -5.63 -14.57
N LEU A 46 -5.48 -4.35 -14.21
CA LEU A 46 -6.57 -3.41 -13.99
C LEU A 46 -7.18 -2.90 -15.31
N GLY A 47 -6.53 -3.14 -16.45
CA GLY A 47 -6.93 -2.59 -17.73
C GLY A 47 -6.82 -1.05 -17.80
N PRO A 48 -7.49 -0.38 -18.75
CA PRO A 48 -7.44 1.06 -18.89
C PRO A 48 -8.08 1.81 -17.70
N VAL A 49 -7.27 2.51 -16.90
CA VAL A 49 -7.71 3.22 -15.68
C VAL A 49 -7.66 4.75 -15.76
N ARG A 50 -7.30 5.32 -16.91
CA ARG A 50 -7.24 6.79 -17.06
C ARG A 50 -8.59 7.43 -16.76
N GLY A 51 -8.62 8.41 -15.86
CA GLY A 51 -9.83 9.10 -15.41
C GLY A 51 -10.78 8.25 -14.56
N ARG A 52 -10.43 6.98 -14.26
CA ARG A 52 -11.23 6.10 -13.41
C ARG A 52 -10.84 6.30 -11.94
N ARG A 53 -11.79 6.01 -11.04
CA ARG A 53 -11.54 5.93 -9.59
C ARG A 53 -11.03 4.55 -9.23
N VAL A 54 -9.94 4.48 -8.49
CA VAL A 54 -9.32 3.25 -8.01
C VAL A 54 -9.17 3.34 -6.50
N LEU A 55 -9.62 2.31 -5.78
CA LEU A 55 -9.39 2.18 -4.34
C LEU A 55 -8.22 1.21 -4.11
N ALA A 56 -7.17 1.69 -3.46
CA ALA A 56 -6.03 0.88 -3.04
C ALA A 56 -6.16 0.52 -1.54
N VAL A 57 -6.57 -0.71 -1.25
CA VAL A 57 -6.73 -1.23 0.12
C VAL A 57 -5.44 -1.93 0.56
N GLY A 58 -4.94 -1.63 1.76
CA GLY A 58 -3.63 -2.09 2.21
C GLY A 58 -2.54 -1.47 1.35
N SER A 59 -2.60 -0.15 1.18
CA SER A 59 -1.77 0.57 0.21
C SER A 59 -0.29 0.56 0.55
N GLY A 60 0.08 0.14 1.75
CA GLY A 60 1.41 0.34 2.27
C GLY A 60 1.79 1.83 2.13
N PRO A 61 3.06 2.15 1.83
CA PRO A 61 3.55 3.53 1.67
C PRO A 61 2.92 4.32 0.51
N GLY A 62 1.94 3.75 -0.19
CA GLY A 62 1.21 4.44 -1.26
C GLY A 62 1.91 4.45 -2.61
N HIS A 63 3.06 3.76 -2.78
CA HIS A 63 3.78 3.71 -4.06
C HIS A 63 2.89 3.22 -5.22
N GLN A 64 2.05 2.22 -4.97
CA GLN A 64 1.10 1.72 -5.99
C GLN A 64 0.10 2.80 -6.41
N ALA A 65 -0.43 3.54 -5.43
CA ALA A 65 -1.39 4.60 -5.67
C ALA A 65 -0.75 5.76 -6.46
N VAL A 66 0.45 6.18 -6.08
CA VAL A 66 1.22 7.22 -6.80
C VAL A 66 1.52 6.80 -8.23
N HIS A 67 1.92 5.54 -8.44
CA HIS A 67 2.21 5.03 -9.79
C HIS A 67 0.95 5.02 -10.67
N LEU A 68 -0.18 4.54 -10.16
CA LEU A 68 -1.45 4.55 -10.88
C LEU A 68 -1.92 5.97 -11.22
N ALA A 69 -1.78 6.91 -10.29
CA ALA A 69 -2.11 8.31 -10.53
C ALA A 69 -1.19 8.96 -11.58
N ARG A 70 0.13 8.87 -11.39
CA ARG A 70 1.12 9.57 -12.24
C ARG A 70 1.30 8.92 -13.61
N ARG A 71 1.44 7.58 -13.67
CA ARG A 71 1.74 6.86 -14.91
C ARG A 71 0.48 6.60 -15.73
N TYR A 72 -0.63 6.24 -15.07
CA TYR A 72 -1.84 5.80 -15.75
C TYR A 72 -3.00 6.81 -15.70
N GLY A 73 -2.85 7.92 -14.97
CA GLY A 73 -3.86 8.99 -14.91
C GLY A 73 -5.13 8.59 -14.17
N ALA A 74 -5.04 7.64 -13.23
CA ALA A 74 -6.16 7.25 -12.38
C ALA A 74 -6.37 8.26 -11.24
N LEU A 75 -7.61 8.34 -10.74
CA LEU A 75 -7.92 9.01 -9.48
C LEU A 75 -7.88 7.96 -8.39
N VAL A 76 -6.93 8.04 -7.46
CA VAL A 76 -6.68 6.96 -6.50
C VAL A 76 -6.95 7.41 -5.08
N ASP A 77 -7.86 6.70 -4.41
CA ASP A 77 -8.03 6.76 -2.97
C ASP A 77 -7.25 5.58 -2.36
N ALA A 78 -6.37 5.85 -1.40
CA ALA A 78 -5.53 4.84 -0.77
C ALA A 78 -5.87 4.72 0.72
N VAL A 79 -6.05 3.48 1.20
CA VAL A 79 -6.39 3.17 2.58
C VAL A 79 -5.38 2.18 3.12
N GLU A 80 -4.70 2.57 4.19
CA GLU A 80 -3.76 1.75 4.93
C GLU A 80 -4.20 1.66 6.39
N PRO A 81 -4.55 0.45 6.90
CA PRO A 81 -4.97 0.29 8.29
C PRO A 81 -3.82 0.45 9.30
N THR A 82 -2.55 0.42 8.88
CA THR A 82 -1.40 0.57 9.78
C THR A 82 -0.91 2.02 9.86
N GLN A 83 -0.86 2.55 11.08
CA GLN A 83 -0.50 3.95 11.33
C GLN A 83 0.96 4.26 10.96
N GLU A 84 1.87 3.29 11.15
CA GLU A 84 3.31 3.43 10.89
C GLU A 84 3.64 3.84 9.45
N VAL A 85 2.77 3.46 8.51
CA VAL A 85 3.02 3.61 7.08
C VAL A 85 2.50 4.95 6.55
N CYS A 86 1.47 5.51 7.19
CA CYS A 86 0.86 6.78 6.80
C CYS A 86 1.68 8.01 7.17
N THR A 87 2.65 7.89 8.10
CA THR A 87 3.40 9.04 8.65
C THR A 87 4.51 9.58 7.74
N GLY A 88 4.74 8.99 6.56
CA GLY A 88 5.79 9.41 5.61
C GLY A 88 5.36 10.31 4.45
N LEU A 89 4.10 10.78 4.44
CA LEU A 89 3.51 11.55 3.32
C LEU A 89 3.34 13.05 3.60
N GLY A 90 4.04 13.58 4.61
CA GLY A 90 4.10 15.02 4.92
C GLY A 90 5.17 15.75 4.12
#